data_AF-A0A9N9GIK7-F1
#
_entry.id   AF-A0A9N9GIK7-F1
#
_cell.length_a   1.000
_cell.length_b   1.000
_cell.length_c   1.000
_cell.angle_alpha   90.00
_cell.angle_beta   90.00
_cell.angle_gamma   90.00
#
_symmetry.space_group_name_H-M   'P 1'
#
loop_
_entity.id
_entity.type
_entity.pdbx_description
1 polymer ?
#
loop_
_entity_poly.entity_id
_entity_poly.type
_entity_poly.pdbx_seq_one_letter_code
_entity_poly.pdbx_strand_id
1 'polypeptide(L)'
;MSLESIADTATQLLQITLRANVGFAELSTANDKSIFTAKEKELLQLVNHLEWIKHQQREYEYVIEKQKLEFAETNDLRTEHALARQIDTLKKELAKQVSANFVKNEAIKTVEIGKSILNSQFSDAKTNSSPEAIILNELVEERDQYVSEFLLMHQELVKVQSELSKVQLAIIARHEDNRELMKEINDAFDISKTASSSTNSEAKALQKSHKDVIAKRDIIRNVLQGLVLESGVRWTKDGHLLNIMLMIGQEL
;
A
#
# COMPACT_ATOMS: atom_id res chain seq x y z
N MET A 1 -60.24 75.09 -52.33
CA MET A 1 -59.95 73.64 -52.39
C MET A 1 -61.05 72.94 -51.61
N SER A 2 -61.94 72.24 -52.31
CA SER A 2 -63.15 71.64 -51.77
C SER A 2 -62.84 70.32 -51.04
N LEU A 3 -63.63 69.98 -50.03
CA LEU A 3 -63.55 68.70 -49.29
C LEU A 3 -63.57 67.48 -50.22
N GLU A 4 -64.21 67.60 -51.38
CA GLU A 4 -64.25 66.57 -52.43
C GLU A 4 -62.86 66.30 -53.03
N SER A 5 -62.01 67.31 -53.22
CA SER A 5 -60.65 67.08 -53.75
C SER A 5 -59.77 66.34 -52.75
N ILE A 6 -60.01 66.53 -51.45
CA ILE A 6 -59.29 65.82 -50.39
C ILE A 6 -59.76 64.36 -50.33
N ALA A 7 -61.07 64.12 -50.45
CA ALA A 7 -61.63 62.78 -50.50
C ALA A 7 -61.13 61.97 -51.72
N ASP A 8 -61.05 62.60 -52.89
CA ASP A 8 -60.51 61.96 -54.10
C ASP A 8 -59.01 61.66 -53.99
N THR A 9 -58.22 62.55 -53.40
CA THR A 9 -56.80 62.25 -53.15
C THR A 9 -56.60 61.14 -52.12
N ALA A 10 -57.47 61.06 -51.12
CA ALA A 10 -57.41 60.00 -50.10
C ALA A 10 -57.82 58.64 -50.68
N THR A 11 -58.83 58.57 -51.55
CA THR A 11 -59.22 57.32 -52.21
C THR A 11 -58.16 56.86 -53.21
N GLN A 12 -57.52 57.78 -53.94
CA GLN A 12 -56.39 57.45 -54.81
C GLN A 12 -55.18 56.93 -54.01
N LEU A 13 -54.83 57.55 -52.90
CA LEU A 13 -53.77 57.06 -52.01
C LEU A 13 -54.10 55.68 -51.45
N LEU A 14 -55.35 55.44 -51.05
CA LEU A 14 -55.80 54.16 -50.53
C LEU A 14 -55.70 53.06 -51.61
N GLN A 15 -56.07 53.36 -52.85
CA GLN A 15 -55.93 52.46 -54.01
C GLN A 15 -54.46 52.17 -54.34
N ILE A 16 -53.57 53.17 -54.22
CA ILE A 16 -52.13 53.01 -54.41
C ILE A 16 -51.54 52.14 -53.29
N THR A 17 -51.95 52.33 -52.03
CA THR A 17 -51.47 51.52 -50.91
C THR A 17 -52.00 50.09 -50.93
N LEU A 18 -53.22 49.86 -51.44
CA LEU A 18 -53.79 48.51 -51.62
C LEU A 18 -53.16 47.75 -52.79
N ARG A 19 -52.67 48.46 -53.82
CA ARG A 19 -51.93 47.87 -54.95
C ARG A 19 -50.42 47.77 -54.71
N ALA A 20 -49.89 48.57 -53.78
CA ALA A 20 -48.51 48.43 -53.32
C ALA A 20 -48.41 47.12 -52.55
N ASN A 21 -47.71 46.15 -53.13
CA ASN A 21 -47.41 44.89 -52.48
C ASN A 21 -46.38 45.16 -51.37
N VAL A 22 -46.83 45.69 -50.23
CA VAL A 22 -45.99 45.87 -49.03
C VAL A 22 -45.93 44.54 -48.27
N GLY A 23 -45.51 43.51 -48.97
CA GLY A 23 -44.90 42.33 -48.39
C GLY A 23 -43.40 42.54 -48.40
N PHE A 24 -42.68 41.91 -47.47
CA PHE A 24 -41.27 41.64 -47.69
C PHE A 24 -41.13 41.13 -49.11
N ALA A 25 -40.28 41.76 -49.93
CA ALA A 25 -39.85 41.12 -51.17
C ALA A 25 -39.39 39.74 -50.73
N GLU A 26 -40.12 38.69 -51.14
CA GLU A 26 -39.62 37.34 -51.06
C GLU A 26 -38.24 37.44 -51.70
N LEU A 27 -37.21 37.24 -50.87
CA LEU A 27 -35.88 36.98 -51.36
C LEU A 27 -36.07 35.74 -52.22
N SER A 28 -36.27 35.97 -53.51
CA SER A 28 -36.22 34.94 -54.52
C SER A 28 -34.88 34.27 -54.26
N THR A 29 -34.94 33.09 -53.65
CA THR A 29 -33.83 32.15 -53.62
C THR A 29 -33.70 31.64 -55.04
N ALA A 30 -33.32 32.54 -55.95
CA ALA A 30 -32.68 32.21 -57.20
C ALA A 30 -31.37 31.53 -56.79
N ASN A 31 -31.45 30.21 -56.71
CA ASN A 31 -30.45 29.30 -56.20
C ASN A 31 -29.13 29.27 -57.00
N ASP A 32 -28.85 30.24 -57.88
CA ASP A 32 -27.71 30.18 -58.81
C ASP A 32 -26.83 31.45 -58.84
N LYS A 33 -26.77 32.19 -57.73
CA LYS A 33 -25.62 33.03 -57.43
C LYS A 33 -25.19 32.76 -56.00
N SER A 34 -24.30 31.79 -55.81
CA SER A 34 -23.52 31.70 -54.58
C SER A 34 -22.81 33.04 -54.40
N ILE A 35 -23.33 33.88 -53.50
CA ILE A 35 -22.76 35.18 -53.14
C ILE A 35 -21.32 35.00 -52.65
N PHE A 36 -21.00 33.80 -52.18
CA PHE A 36 -19.68 33.38 -51.75
C PHE A 36 -18.99 32.53 -52.82
N THR A 37 -17.80 32.96 -53.19
CA THR A 37 -16.80 32.17 -53.92
C THR A 37 -16.52 30.89 -53.14
N ALA A 38 -16.16 29.78 -53.80
CA ALA A 38 -15.84 28.51 -53.12
C ALA A 38 -14.83 28.68 -51.96
N LYS A 39 -13.86 29.59 -52.13
CA LYS A 39 -12.90 29.97 -51.08
C LYS A 39 -13.52 30.69 -49.90
N GLU A 40 -14.52 31.55 -50.13
CA GLU A 40 -15.22 32.27 -49.05
C GLU A 40 -16.10 31.33 -48.24
N LYS A 41 -16.70 30.32 -48.89
CA LYS A 41 -17.44 29.26 -48.19
C LYS A 41 -16.53 28.40 -47.31
N GLU A 42 -15.34 28.07 -47.79
CA GLU A 42 -14.31 27.36 -47.02
C GLU A 42 -13.79 28.21 -45.85
N LEU A 43 -13.55 29.49 -46.08
CA LEU A 43 -13.12 30.45 -45.05
C LEU A 43 -14.19 30.59 -43.95
N LEU A 44 -15.48 30.64 -44.33
CA LEU A 44 -16.59 30.72 -43.39
C LEU A 44 -16.75 29.41 -42.58
N GLN A 45 -16.51 28.25 -43.19
CA GLN A 45 -16.46 26.97 -42.47
C GLN A 45 -15.31 26.93 -41.46
N LEU A 46 -14.13 27.41 -41.84
CA LEU A 46 -12.97 27.50 -40.94
C LEU A 46 -13.22 28.46 -39.78
N VAL A 47 -13.84 29.62 -40.03
CA VAL A 47 -14.20 30.58 -38.99
C VAL A 47 -15.21 29.99 -38.01
N ASN A 48 -16.27 29.35 -38.51
CA ASN A 48 -17.25 28.69 -37.66
C ASN A 48 -16.61 27.57 -36.83
N HIS A 49 -15.68 26.82 -37.41
CA HIS A 49 -14.94 25.79 -36.69
C HIS A 49 -14.03 26.38 -35.61
N LEU A 50 -13.36 27.49 -35.89
CA LEU A 50 -12.52 28.21 -34.94
C LEU A 50 -13.36 28.77 -33.77
N GLU A 51 -14.52 29.33 -34.06
CA GLU A 51 -15.46 29.80 -33.03
C GLU A 51 -15.99 28.66 -32.16
N TRP A 52 -16.29 27.51 -32.77
CA TRP A 52 -16.68 26.31 -32.05
C TRP A 52 -15.56 25.81 -31.13
N ILE A 53 -14.30 25.75 -31.60
CA ILE A 53 -13.15 25.39 -30.76
C ILE A 53 -12.97 26.40 -29.62
N LYS A 54 -13.08 27.71 -29.89
CA LYS A 54 -12.99 28.75 -28.84
C LYS A 54 -14.12 28.65 -27.82
N HIS A 55 -15.30 28.17 -28.21
CA HIS A 55 -16.39 27.89 -27.28
C HIS A 55 -16.04 26.70 -26.39
N GLN A 56 -15.60 25.59 -26.98
CA GLN A 56 -15.16 24.40 -26.25
C GLN A 56 -14.05 24.74 -25.26
N GLN A 57 -13.05 25.54 -25.68
CA GLN A 57 -11.97 25.97 -24.79
C GLN A 57 -12.50 26.76 -23.59
N ARG A 58 -13.44 27.69 -23.78
CA ARG A 58 -14.04 28.45 -22.68
C ARG A 58 -14.87 27.57 -21.73
N GLU A 59 -15.57 26.57 -22.26
CA GLU A 59 -16.30 25.61 -21.43
C GLU A 59 -15.34 24.78 -20.57
N TYR A 60 -14.23 24.31 -21.15
CA TYR A 60 -13.21 23.59 -20.39
C TYR A 60 -12.52 24.47 -19.35
N GLU A 61 -12.17 25.71 -19.69
CA GLU A 61 -11.60 26.68 -18.75
C GLU A 61 -12.55 26.94 -17.58
N TYR A 62 -13.86 27.11 -17.85
CA TYR A 62 -14.87 27.27 -16.80
C TYR A 62 -14.99 26.04 -15.89
N VAL A 63 -14.98 24.83 -16.46
CA VAL A 63 -15.04 23.58 -15.67
C VAL A 63 -13.81 23.44 -14.78
N ILE A 64 -12.62 23.79 -15.28
CA ILE A 64 -11.37 23.76 -14.51
C ILE A 64 -11.41 24.82 -13.39
N GLU A 65 -11.86 26.03 -13.67
CA GLU A 65 -11.96 27.12 -12.68
C GLU A 65 -12.93 26.75 -11.55
N LYS A 66 -14.08 26.17 -11.91
CA LYS A 66 -15.09 25.69 -10.96
C LYS A 66 -14.53 24.57 -10.08
N GLN A 67 -13.82 23.60 -10.66
CA GLN A 67 -13.18 22.53 -9.89
C GLN A 67 -12.11 23.07 -8.92
N LYS A 68 -11.37 24.11 -9.31
CA LYS A 68 -10.38 24.77 -8.43
C LYS A 68 -11.04 25.52 -7.28
N LEU A 69 -12.16 26.20 -7.53
CA LEU A 69 -12.93 26.92 -6.49
C LEU A 69 -13.59 25.96 -5.50
N GLU A 70 -14.21 24.88 -5.99
CA GLU A 70 -14.78 23.82 -5.13
C GLU A 70 -13.68 23.10 -4.30
N PHE A 71 -12.48 22.97 -4.87
CA PHE A 71 -11.31 22.45 -4.15
C PHE A 71 -10.76 23.46 -3.14
N ALA A 72 -10.85 24.78 -3.38
CA ALA A 72 -10.36 25.80 -2.45
C ALA A 72 -11.29 25.95 -1.21
N GLU A 73 -12.60 25.94 -1.40
CA GLU A 73 -13.58 26.15 -0.31
C GLU A 73 -13.69 24.98 0.68
N THR A 74 -13.24 23.78 0.29
CA THR A 74 -13.32 22.58 1.14
C THR A 74 -12.07 22.34 2.00
N ASN A 75 -10.99 23.10 1.80
CA ASN A 75 -9.64 22.65 2.14
C ASN A 75 -8.96 23.24 3.39
N ASP A 76 -9.60 24.08 4.20
CA ASP A 76 -8.75 24.89 5.09
C ASP A 76 -8.19 24.22 6.36
N LEU A 77 -8.78 23.17 6.94
CA LEU A 77 -8.15 22.47 8.10
C LEU A 77 -8.54 20.99 8.28
N ARG A 78 -9.66 20.53 7.71
CA ARG A 78 -10.11 19.13 7.82
C ARG A 78 -9.51 18.22 6.74
N THR A 79 -8.98 18.80 5.67
CA THR A 79 -8.52 18.06 4.50
C THR A 79 -7.07 17.67 4.59
N GLU A 80 -6.17 18.38 5.26
CA GLU A 80 -4.76 17.95 5.27
C GLU A 80 -4.59 16.57 5.93
N HIS A 81 -5.25 16.32 7.06
CA HIS A 81 -5.26 14.99 7.68
C HIS A 81 -6.08 13.95 6.91
N ALA A 82 -7.16 14.35 6.23
CA ALA A 82 -7.95 13.44 5.39
C ALA A 82 -7.20 13.07 4.10
N LEU A 83 -6.51 14.02 3.49
CA LEU A 83 -5.64 13.89 2.33
C LEU A 83 -4.41 13.07 2.69
N ALA A 84 -3.79 13.30 3.85
CA ALA A 84 -2.68 12.45 4.33
C ALA A 84 -3.12 10.99 4.47
N ARG A 85 -4.30 10.73 5.06
CA ARG A 85 -4.88 9.39 5.15
C ARG A 85 -5.21 8.81 3.77
N GLN A 86 -5.75 9.61 2.86
CA GLN A 86 -6.06 9.18 1.50
C GLN A 86 -4.78 8.86 0.72
N ILE A 87 -3.74 9.68 0.84
CA ILE A 87 -2.41 9.45 0.27
C ILE A 87 -1.83 8.16 0.84
N ASP A 88 -1.93 7.92 2.13
CA ASP A 88 -1.44 6.68 2.74
C ASP A 88 -2.24 5.45 2.28
N THR A 89 -3.56 5.57 2.10
CA THR A 89 -4.38 4.49 1.53
C THR A 89 -4.01 4.22 0.07
N LEU A 90 -3.77 5.27 -0.72
CA LEU A 90 -3.36 5.14 -2.12
C LEU A 90 -1.94 4.59 -2.24
N LYS A 91 -1.02 4.95 -1.34
CA LYS A 91 0.32 4.35 -1.27
C LYS A 91 0.26 2.86 -0.94
N LYS A 92 -0.59 2.47 0.02
CA LYS A 92 -0.82 1.06 0.34
C LYS A 92 -1.42 0.29 -0.83
N GLU A 93 -2.41 0.88 -1.50
CA GLU A 93 -3.02 0.26 -2.67
C GLU A 93 -2.01 0.17 -3.83
N LEU A 94 -1.22 1.21 -4.07
CA LEU A 94 -0.14 1.18 -5.05
C LEU A 94 0.89 0.10 -4.72
N ALA A 95 1.34 -0.01 -3.47
CA ALA A 95 2.28 -1.05 -3.05
C ALA A 95 1.70 -2.45 -3.29
N LYS A 96 0.42 -2.65 -2.97
CA LYS A 96 -0.29 -3.90 -3.26
C LYS A 96 -0.35 -4.18 -4.76
N GLN A 97 -0.73 -3.21 -5.58
CA GLN A 97 -0.80 -3.37 -7.03
C GLN A 97 0.59 -3.61 -7.65
N VAL A 98 1.63 -2.93 -7.17
CA VAL A 98 3.02 -3.17 -7.59
C VAL A 98 3.44 -4.59 -7.24
N SER A 99 3.19 -5.07 -6.02
CA SER A 99 3.49 -6.45 -5.65
C SER A 99 2.71 -7.48 -6.50
N ALA A 100 1.43 -7.21 -6.77
CA ALA A 100 0.60 -8.09 -7.60
C ALA A 100 1.09 -8.14 -9.05
N ASN A 101 1.44 -6.98 -9.63
CA ASN A 101 2.00 -6.89 -10.98
C ASN A 101 3.39 -7.52 -11.05
N PHE A 102 4.22 -7.37 -10.01
CA PHE A 102 5.50 -8.03 -9.94
C PHE A 102 5.35 -9.56 -9.98
N VAL A 103 4.49 -10.12 -9.13
CA VAL A 103 4.19 -11.56 -9.11
C VAL A 103 3.61 -12.02 -10.45
N LYS A 104 2.70 -11.25 -11.05
CA LYS A 104 2.12 -11.56 -12.35
C LYS A 104 3.18 -11.59 -13.46
N ASN A 105 4.06 -10.59 -13.50
CA ASN A 105 5.12 -10.52 -14.50
C ASN A 105 6.13 -11.67 -14.34
N GLU A 106 6.52 -12.00 -13.12
CA GLU A 106 7.40 -13.14 -12.86
C GLU A 106 6.71 -14.48 -13.22
N ALA A 107 5.41 -14.61 -12.97
CA ALA A 107 4.64 -15.77 -13.39
C ALA A 107 4.59 -15.90 -14.92
N ILE A 108 4.38 -14.79 -15.64
CA ILE A 108 4.40 -14.78 -17.13
C ILE A 108 5.78 -15.20 -17.65
N LYS A 109 6.87 -14.61 -17.13
CA LYS A 109 8.24 -15.01 -17.49
C LYS A 109 8.48 -16.49 -17.24
N THR A 110 8.05 -16.99 -16.08
CA THR A 110 8.18 -18.41 -15.73
C THR A 110 7.43 -19.31 -16.71
N VAL A 111 6.23 -18.91 -17.15
CA VAL A 111 5.45 -19.64 -18.15
C VAL A 111 6.11 -19.60 -19.53
N GLU A 112 6.67 -18.46 -19.94
CA GLU A 112 7.40 -18.33 -21.21
C GLU A 112 8.66 -19.19 -21.24
N ILE A 113 9.46 -19.16 -20.17
CA ILE A 113 10.64 -20.03 -20.00
C ILE A 113 10.20 -21.49 -19.97
N GLY A 114 9.17 -21.83 -19.20
CA GLY A 114 8.63 -23.18 -19.11
C GLY A 114 8.17 -23.71 -20.47
N LYS A 115 7.50 -22.88 -21.28
CA LYS A 115 7.13 -23.22 -22.66
C LYS A 115 8.35 -23.49 -23.53
N SER A 116 9.41 -22.68 -23.40
CA SER A 116 10.67 -22.89 -24.14
C SER A 116 11.33 -24.22 -23.76
N ILE A 117 11.36 -24.56 -22.47
CA ILE A 117 11.92 -25.83 -21.97
C ILE A 117 11.08 -27.02 -22.45
N LEU A 118 9.76 -26.95 -22.31
CA LEU A 118 8.86 -28.02 -22.76
C LEU A 118 8.95 -28.24 -24.27
N ASN A 119 9.02 -27.16 -25.05
CA ASN A 119 9.23 -27.26 -26.48
C ASN A 119 10.60 -27.86 -26.81
N SER A 120 11.65 -27.59 -26.04
CA SER A 120 12.97 -28.22 -26.24
C SER A 120 12.98 -29.72 -25.94
N GLN A 121 12.26 -30.14 -24.89
CA GLN A 121 12.24 -31.54 -24.44
C GLN A 121 11.28 -32.43 -25.26
N PHE A 122 10.20 -31.87 -25.77
CA PHE A 122 9.10 -32.62 -26.42
C PHE A 122 8.88 -32.26 -27.91
N SER A 123 9.79 -31.53 -28.56
CA SER A 123 9.66 -31.23 -29.99
C SER A 123 9.92 -32.48 -30.85
N ASP A 124 9.19 -32.56 -31.97
CA ASP A 124 9.36 -33.60 -32.99
C ASP A 124 10.83 -33.68 -33.42
N ALA A 125 11.30 -34.92 -33.65
CA ALA A 125 12.70 -35.33 -33.81
C ALA A 125 13.58 -34.58 -34.84
N LYS A 126 13.04 -33.61 -35.57
CA LYS A 126 13.78 -32.73 -36.50
C LYS A 126 14.36 -31.47 -35.84
N THR A 127 13.87 -31.09 -34.66
CA THR A 127 14.26 -29.83 -33.97
C THR A 127 15.22 -30.06 -32.80
N ASN A 128 15.34 -31.30 -32.32
CA ASN A 128 16.25 -31.69 -31.23
C ASN A 128 17.73 -31.75 -31.66
N SER A 129 18.04 -31.34 -32.90
CA SER A 129 19.41 -31.28 -33.44
C SER A 129 19.96 -29.86 -33.52
N SER A 130 19.24 -28.84 -33.03
CA SER A 130 19.84 -27.51 -32.90
C SER A 130 20.84 -27.53 -31.73
N PRO A 131 22.03 -26.93 -31.88
CA PRO A 131 23.02 -26.88 -30.81
C PRO A 131 22.48 -26.17 -29.55
N GLU A 132 21.55 -25.23 -29.73
CA GLU A 132 20.88 -24.51 -28.65
C GLU A 132 19.97 -25.41 -27.81
N ALA A 133 19.27 -26.38 -28.41
CA ALA A 133 18.42 -27.31 -27.68
C ALA A 133 19.22 -28.32 -26.84
N ILE A 134 20.40 -28.72 -27.32
CA ILE A 134 21.31 -29.62 -26.58
C ILE A 134 21.85 -28.90 -25.33
N ILE A 135 22.38 -27.68 -25.50
CA ILE A 135 22.87 -26.87 -24.37
C ILE A 135 21.75 -26.57 -23.36
N LEU A 136 20.54 -26.27 -23.85
CA LEU A 136 19.39 -26.04 -22.97
C LEU A 136 19.02 -27.29 -22.17
N ASN A 137 19.09 -28.48 -22.77
CA ASN A 137 18.81 -29.73 -22.08
C ASN A 137 19.88 -30.05 -21.02
N GLU A 138 21.17 -29.84 -21.32
CA GLU A 138 22.26 -29.99 -20.33
C GLU A 138 22.04 -29.06 -19.12
N LEU A 139 21.70 -27.79 -19.36
CA LEU A 139 21.39 -26.84 -18.28
C LEU A 139 20.15 -27.22 -17.48
N VAL A 140 19.16 -27.86 -18.12
CA VAL A 140 17.97 -28.36 -17.42
C VAL A 140 18.32 -29.57 -16.55
N GLU A 141 19.18 -30.47 -17.02
CA GLU A 141 19.67 -31.60 -16.22
C GLU A 141 20.50 -31.13 -15.02
N GLU A 142 21.40 -30.16 -15.21
CA GLU A 142 22.16 -29.54 -14.10
C GLU A 142 21.22 -28.89 -13.07
N ARG A 143 20.21 -28.15 -13.54
CA ARG A 143 19.18 -27.57 -12.68
C ARG A 143 18.47 -28.65 -11.87
N ASP A 144 18.04 -29.72 -12.53
CA ASP A 144 17.28 -30.80 -11.89
C ASP A 144 18.14 -31.54 -10.86
N GLN A 145 19.44 -31.70 -11.12
CA GLN A 145 20.39 -32.19 -10.13
C GLN A 145 20.44 -31.27 -8.91
N TYR A 146 20.65 -29.96 -9.09
CA TYR A 146 20.69 -29.02 -7.96
C TYR A 146 19.37 -28.96 -7.18
N VAL A 147 18.24 -29.03 -7.88
CA VAL A 147 16.91 -29.07 -7.23
C VAL A 147 16.78 -30.35 -6.41
N SER A 148 17.25 -31.49 -6.91
CA SER A 148 17.22 -32.76 -6.16
C SER A 148 18.09 -32.71 -4.89
N GLU A 149 19.31 -32.16 -4.98
CA GLU A 149 20.21 -31.96 -3.84
C GLU A 149 19.60 -31.00 -2.81
N PHE A 150 19.02 -29.90 -3.28
CA PHE A 150 18.33 -28.94 -2.41
C PHE A 150 17.12 -29.57 -1.70
N LEU A 151 16.31 -30.36 -2.40
CA LEU A 151 15.15 -31.03 -1.80
C LEU A 151 15.56 -32.04 -0.73
N LEU A 152 16.66 -32.77 -0.93
CA LEU A 152 17.22 -33.66 0.08
C LEU A 152 17.67 -32.89 1.32
N MET A 153 18.45 -31.82 1.15
CA MET A 153 18.87 -30.95 2.25
C MET A 153 17.68 -30.31 2.99
N HIS A 154 16.65 -29.88 2.24
CA HIS A 154 15.44 -29.33 2.83
C HIS A 154 14.69 -30.38 3.66
N GLN A 155 14.60 -31.61 3.17
CA GLN A 155 13.98 -32.70 3.92
C GLN A 155 14.75 -33.03 5.21
N GLU A 156 16.08 -33.01 5.17
CA GLU A 156 16.92 -33.15 6.36
C GLU A 156 16.69 -32.02 7.37
N LEU A 157 16.63 -30.77 6.89
CA LEU A 157 16.33 -29.62 7.73
C LEU A 157 14.97 -29.74 8.41
N VAL A 158 13.93 -30.15 7.67
CA VAL A 158 12.59 -30.38 8.22
C VAL A 158 12.60 -31.48 9.28
N LYS A 159 13.36 -32.56 9.08
CA LYS A 159 13.54 -33.61 10.10
C LYS A 159 14.17 -33.05 11.38
N VAL A 160 15.28 -32.33 11.26
CA VAL A 160 15.98 -31.70 12.40
C VAL A 160 15.07 -30.69 13.11
N GLN A 161 14.30 -29.89 12.37
CA GLN A 161 13.33 -28.96 12.96
C GLN A 161 12.22 -29.69 13.73
N SER A 162 11.75 -30.83 13.20
CA SER A 162 10.76 -31.66 13.90
C SER A 162 11.34 -32.28 15.18
N GLU A 163 12.60 -32.70 15.16
CA GLU A 163 13.31 -33.23 16.34
C GLU A 163 13.52 -32.14 17.39
N LEU A 164 13.96 -30.95 16.98
CA LEU A 164 14.09 -29.78 17.84
C LEU A 164 12.75 -29.43 18.50
N SER A 165 11.66 -29.45 17.75
CA SER A 165 10.32 -29.19 18.28
C SER A 165 9.90 -30.25 19.32
N LYS A 166 10.20 -31.53 19.08
CA LYS A 166 9.96 -32.60 20.06
C LYS A 166 10.78 -32.41 21.34
N VAL A 167 12.05 -32.03 21.21
CA VAL A 167 12.93 -31.75 22.36
C VAL A 167 12.41 -30.55 23.16
N GLN A 168 12.00 -29.47 22.49
CA GLN A 168 11.40 -28.31 23.15
C GLN A 168 10.14 -28.68 23.94
N LEU A 169 9.24 -29.48 23.35
CA LEU A 169 8.06 -29.98 24.05
C LEU A 169 8.43 -30.85 25.27
N ALA A 170 9.43 -31.71 25.14
CA ALA A 170 9.92 -32.52 26.25
C ALA A 170 10.52 -31.65 27.38
N ILE A 171 11.25 -30.58 27.04
CA ILE A 171 11.79 -29.62 28.01
C ILE A 171 10.65 -28.90 28.75
N ILE A 172 9.61 -28.46 28.04
CA ILE A 172 8.44 -27.82 28.66
C ILE A 172 7.77 -28.77 29.65
N ALA A 173 7.51 -30.02 29.25
CA ALA A 173 6.93 -31.03 30.14
C ALA A 173 7.79 -31.25 31.40
N ARG A 174 9.12 -31.33 31.24
CA ARG A 174 10.04 -31.43 32.38
C ARG A 174 10.03 -30.21 33.29
N HIS A 175 9.87 -29.01 32.74
CA HIS A 175 9.71 -27.79 33.56
C HIS A 175 8.39 -27.78 34.31
N GLU A 176 7.31 -28.31 33.73
CA GLU A 176 6.03 -28.50 34.42
C GLU A 176 6.17 -29.50 35.58
N ASP A 177 6.77 -30.67 35.34
CA ASP A 177 7.07 -31.66 36.38
C ASP A 177 7.91 -31.05 37.52
N ASN A 178 8.98 -30.33 37.17
CA ASN A 178 9.85 -29.68 38.16
C ASN A 178 9.10 -28.62 38.97
N ARG A 179 8.15 -27.91 38.35
CA ARG A 179 7.32 -26.91 39.04
C ARG A 179 6.32 -27.58 40.00
N GLU A 180 5.77 -28.73 39.63
CA GLU A 180 4.91 -29.54 40.50
C GLU A 180 5.69 -30.09 41.68
N LEU A 181 6.86 -30.69 41.45
CA LEU A 181 7.76 -31.15 42.52
C LEU A 181 8.19 -30.01 43.45
N MET A 182 8.49 -28.82 42.92
CA MET A 182 8.79 -27.64 43.74
C MET A 182 7.60 -27.20 44.60
N LYS A 183 6.36 -27.36 44.13
CA LYS A 183 5.16 -27.12 44.95
C LYS A 183 5.07 -28.16 46.07
N GLU A 184 5.22 -29.44 45.75
CA GLU A 184 5.19 -30.50 46.76
C GLU A 184 6.25 -30.32 47.84
N ILE A 185 7.47 -29.92 47.46
CA ILE A 185 8.55 -29.61 48.40
C ILE A 185 8.18 -28.42 49.30
N ASN A 186 7.63 -27.35 48.73
CA ASN A 186 7.20 -26.19 49.51
C ASN A 186 6.04 -26.54 50.45
N ASP A 187 5.06 -27.31 49.98
CA ASP A 187 3.93 -27.77 50.80
C ASP A 187 4.43 -28.66 51.95
N ALA A 188 5.35 -29.59 51.70
CA ALA A 188 5.98 -30.40 52.73
C ALA A 188 6.79 -29.55 53.72
N PHE A 189 7.49 -28.52 53.25
CA PHE A 189 8.24 -27.60 54.10
C PHE A 189 7.31 -26.75 54.97
N ASP A 190 6.19 -26.27 54.43
CA ASP A 190 5.18 -25.49 55.16
C ASP A 190 4.40 -26.36 56.18
N ILE A 191 4.14 -27.62 55.86
CA ILE A 191 3.62 -28.62 56.82
C ILE A 191 4.64 -28.87 57.94
N SER A 192 5.94 -28.98 57.62
CA SER A 192 6.98 -29.12 58.65
C SER A 192 7.13 -27.86 59.53
N LYS A 193 6.94 -26.67 58.95
CA LYS A 193 6.95 -25.38 59.67
C LYS A 193 5.73 -25.20 60.57
N THR A 194 4.56 -25.67 60.16
CA THR A 194 3.36 -25.62 60.99
C THR A 194 3.43 -26.63 62.14
N ALA A 195 3.98 -27.82 61.91
CA ALA A 195 4.26 -28.81 62.96
C ALA A 195 5.36 -28.39 63.96
N SER A 196 6.33 -27.58 63.53
CA SER A 196 7.42 -27.03 64.38
C SER A 196 7.14 -25.61 64.92
N SER A 197 5.92 -25.09 64.73
CA SER A 197 5.56 -23.72 65.11
C SER A 197 5.51 -23.44 66.61
N SER A 198 5.71 -24.45 67.47
CA SER A 198 5.89 -24.25 68.90
C SER A 198 7.32 -23.87 69.31
N THR A 199 8.32 -23.87 68.40
CA THR A 199 9.74 -23.58 68.75
C THR A 199 10.48 -22.58 67.84
N ASN A 200 9.88 -22.05 66.77
CA ASN A 200 10.64 -21.39 65.68
C ASN A 200 10.51 -19.85 65.57
N SER A 201 10.82 -19.10 66.63
CA SER A 201 10.95 -17.62 66.54
C SER A 201 12.23 -17.19 65.79
N GLU A 202 13.33 -17.94 65.95
CA GLU A 202 14.61 -17.69 65.27
C GLU A 202 14.54 -17.90 63.76
N ALA A 203 13.86 -18.96 63.30
CA ALA A 203 13.70 -19.24 61.87
C ALA A 203 12.89 -18.15 61.14
N LYS A 204 11.89 -17.56 61.81
CA LYS A 204 11.14 -16.41 61.25
C LYS A 204 11.97 -15.13 61.22
N ALA A 205 12.86 -14.93 62.19
CA ALA A 205 13.79 -13.80 62.19
C ALA A 205 14.83 -13.91 61.07
N LEU A 206 15.40 -15.11 60.87
CA LEU A 206 16.31 -15.41 59.75
C LEU A 206 15.64 -15.30 58.38
N GLN A 207 14.38 -15.73 58.25
CA GLN A 207 13.65 -15.60 56.99
C GLN A 207 13.32 -14.13 56.66
N LYS A 208 13.04 -13.30 57.68
CA LYS A 208 12.88 -11.85 57.49
C LYS A 208 14.22 -11.19 57.12
N SER A 209 15.32 -11.54 57.79
CA SER A 209 16.63 -10.97 57.44
C SER A 209 17.07 -11.35 56.03
N HIS A 210 16.80 -12.58 55.57
CA HIS A 210 17.06 -12.99 54.20
C HIS A 210 16.24 -12.17 53.18
N LYS A 211 14.96 -11.95 53.43
CA LYS A 211 14.11 -11.12 52.57
C LYS A 211 14.59 -9.67 52.53
N ASP A 212 15.04 -9.13 53.66
CA ASP A 212 15.59 -7.77 53.73
C ASP A 212 16.92 -7.64 52.98
N VAL A 213 17.78 -8.67 53.01
CA VAL A 213 19.04 -8.71 52.24
C VAL A 213 18.77 -8.79 50.74
N ILE A 214 17.79 -9.59 50.32
CA ILE A 214 17.37 -9.67 48.91
C ILE A 214 16.81 -8.32 48.44
N ALA A 215 15.91 -7.70 49.21
CA ALA A 215 15.35 -6.39 48.87
C ALA A 215 16.43 -5.30 48.78
N LYS A 216 17.41 -5.28 49.70
CA LYS A 216 18.55 -4.35 49.63
C LYS A 216 19.42 -4.58 48.41
N ARG A 217 19.67 -5.84 48.04
CA ARG A 217 20.40 -6.20 46.82
C ARG A 217 19.69 -5.67 45.58
N ASP A 218 18.38 -5.84 45.48
CA ASP A 218 17.58 -5.40 44.32
C ASP A 218 17.59 -3.87 44.19
N ILE A 219 17.51 -3.15 45.31
CA ILE A 219 17.65 -1.68 45.31
C ILE A 219 19.03 -1.27 44.81
N ILE A 220 20.11 -1.87 45.32
CA ILE A 220 21.48 -1.56 44.88
C ILE A 220 21.67 -1.88 43.39
N ARG A 221 21.11 -3.00 42.93
CA ARG A 221 21.12 -3.41 41.51
C ARG A 221 20.47 -2.34 40.64
N ASN A 222 19.26 -1.91 40.97
CA ASN A 222 18.51 -0.93 40.18
C ASN A 222 19.20 0.44 40.20
N VAL A 223 19.77 0.85 41.34
CA VAL A 223 20.54 2.10 41.46
C VAL A 223 21.81 2.04 40.60
N LEU A 224 22.55 0.93 40.61
CA LEU A 224 23.75 0.77 39.80
C LEU A 224 23.44 0.73 38.30
N GLN A 225 22.37 0.05 37.88
CA GLN A 225 21.91 0.09 36.49
C GLN A 225 21.53 1.50 36.07
N GLY A 226 20.75 2.20 36.90
CA GLY A 226 20.37 3.59 36.66
C GLY A 226 21.60 4.48 36.50
N LEU A 227 22.56 4.40 37.44
CA LEU A 227 23.78 5.20 37.42
C LEU A 227 24.63 4.94 36.17
N VAL A 228 24.81 3.67 35.79
CA VAL A 228 25.59 3.28 34.60
C VAL A 228 24.90 3.75 33.31
N LEU A 229 23.58 3.66 33.23
CA LEU A 229 22.82 4.09 32.04
C LEU A 229 22.71 5.61 31.95
N GLU A 230 22.49 6.30 33.06
CA GLU A 230 22.32 7.77 33.13
C GLU A 230 23.65 8.52 33.05
N SER A 231 24.77 7.92 33.45
CA SER A 231 26.10 8.55 33.36
C SER A 231 26.60 8.74 31.91
N GLY A 232 25.94 8.15 30.91
CA GLY A 232 26.34 8.26 29.51
C GLY A 232 27.69 7.60 29.17
N VAL A 233 28.27 6.85 30.12
CA VAL A 233 29.53 6.13 29.94
C VAL A 233 29.31 4.96 28.99
N ARG A 234 30.22 4.76 28.03
CA ARG A 234 30.19 3.63 27.09
C ARG A 234 30.63 2.33 27.77
N TRP A 235 29.78 1.83 28.66
CA TRP A 235 29.99 0.64 29.49
C TRP A 235 30.22 -0.65 28.69
N THR A 236 29.87 -0.69 27.41
CA THR A 236 30.11 -1.84 26.52
C THR A 236 31.57 -2.02 26.12
N LYS A 237 32.41 -0.98 26.25
CA LYS A 237 33.84 -1.03 25.88
C LYS A 237 34.77 -1.29 27.07
N ASP A 238 34.28 -1.07 28.28
CA ASP A 238 35.03 -1.31 29.51
C ASP A 238 34.65 -2.70 30.05
N GLY A 239 35.61 -3.62 30.05
CA GLY A 239 35.41 -4.99 30.54
C GLY A 239 34.98 -5.04 32.00
N HIS A 240 35.34 -4.05 32.81
CA HIS A 240 34.94 -4.00 34.22
C HIS A 240 33.47 -3.62 34.37
N LEU A 241 33.02 -2.55 33.69
CA LEU A 241 31.62 -2.12 33.71
C LEU A 241 30.68 -3.13 33.04
N LEU A 242 31.14 -3.77 31.96
CA LEU A 242 30.40 -4.84 31.30
C LEU A 242 30.16 -6.02 32.25
N ASN A 243 31.19 -6.44 32.99
CA ASN A 243 31.07 -7.53 33.95
C ASN A 243 30.11 -7.16 35.10
N ILE A 244 30.16 -5.93 35.59
CA ILE A 244 29.21 -5.42 36.60
C ILE A 244 27.78 -5.47 36.04
N MET A 245 27.55 -5.02 34.79
CA MET A 245 26.22 -5.02 34.18
C MET A 245 25.69 -6.43 33.90
N LEU A 246 26.57 -7.38 33.57
CA LEU A 246 26.24 -8.80 33.39
C LEU A 246 25.93 -9.50 34.72
N MET A 247 26.73 -9.26 35.77
CA MET A 247 26.48 -9.76 37.13
C MET A 247 25.18 -9.22 37.70
N ILE A 248 24.82 -8.00 37.33
CA ILE A 248 23.53 -7.42 37.63
C ILE A 248 22.43 -8.11 36.81
N GLY A 249 22.64 -8.45 35.54
CA GLY A 249 21.62 -9.04 34.64
C GLY A 249 21.23 -10.50 34.91
N GLN A 250 22.09 -11.31 35.54
CA GLN A 250 21.78 -12.71 35.83
C GLN A 250 20.80 -12.85 37.01
N GLU A 251 19.57 -13.25 36.69
CA GLU A 251 18.64 -13.80 37.67
C GLU A 251 19.17 -15.17 38.13
N LEU A 252 19.24 -15.36 39.46
CA LEU A 252 19.45 -16.64 40.14
C LEU A 252 18.12 -17.08 40.73
#